data_AF-A0A8R2AND8-F1
#
_entry.id   AF-A0A8R2AND8-F1
#
_cell.length_a   1.000
_cell.length_b   1.000
_cell.length_c   1.000
_cell.angle_alpha   90.00
_cell.angle_beta   90.00
_cell.angle_gamma   90.00
#
_symmetry.space_group_name_H-M   'P 1'
#
loop_
_entity.id
_entity.type
_entity.pdbx_description
1 polymer ?
#
loop_
_entity_poly.entity_id
_entity_poly.type
_entity_poly.pdbx_seq_one_letter_code
_entity_poly.pdbx_strand_id
1 'polypeptide(L)'
;MALKTGASFVKLNAFRRAARAIDVKSSDVRKRSITNIVKWLLSTRTRPETAQNGGGKIAEFPGARAPYVSEMKFFNETSYEPIPIYRVMDNNGQIIDKNEEPNLDKATLINMYKTMVQLSHMDKILYESQRQGRISFYMTNYGEEGIHIGSASALSPKDLVFSQYREVGVFLYRGMTVTELVNQCYGNCEDPGKGRQMPVHYGSKHHNMVTISSPLGTQMPQAVGAAYAYKRVPNNDRCVICYFGDGAASEGDAHAAFNFAATLDCPVIMLCRNNGYAISTPTSEQYRGDGIASRGPALGLHTLRVDGTDTLAVHNAVKRARDFTVANNKPVLIEAMAYRVGHHSTSDDSSAYRSVEEIQKWTKDESPLQKFKLYLEHKGYWDAETEKAWSKEARDTVVRTMQEAEKKKKPNWKEMLEDVYYEMPPRLQKQMKQMEEHLKKYPEHYPLNQHESD
;
A
#
# COMPACT_ATOMS: atom_id res chain seq x y z
N MET A 1 -31.61 47.53 -29.28
CA MET A 1 -31.13 48.88 -29.65
C MET A 1 -30.03 49.27 -28.67
N ALA A 2 -28.79 49.36 -29.16
CA ALA A 2 -27.58 50.02 -28.63
C ALA A 2 -27.21 50.03 -27.12
N LEU A 3 -26.18 49.24 -26.79
CA LEU A 3 -24.89 49.61 -26.15
C LEU A 3 -24.77 50.94 -25.37
N LYS A 4 -24.26 50.85 -24.13
CA LYS A 4 -22.97 51.48 -23.73
C LYS A 4 -22.40 50.88 -22.43
N THR A 5 -21.08 50.84 -22.43
CA THR A 5 -20.10 50.08 -21.64
C THR A 5 -19.56 50.83 -20.42
N GLY A 6 -19.10 50.09 -19.41
CA GLY A 6 -18.23 50.59 -18.34
C GLY A 6 -17.54 49.45 -17.58
N ALA A 7 -16.45 48.91 -18.13
CA ALA A 7 -15.58 47.94 -17.46
C ALA A 7 -14.41 48.67 -16.78
N SER A 8 -14.20 48.42 -15.48
CA SER A 8 -13.06 48.95 -14.72
C SER A 8 -11.94 47.91 -14.67
N PHE A 9 -10.76 48.30 -15.17
CA PHE A 9 -9.52 47.54 -15.16
C PHE A 9 -8.86 47.59 -13.76
N VAL A 10 -8.60 46.43 -13.15
CA VAL A 10 -7.65 46.29 -12.03
C VAL A 10 -6.43 45.53 -12.54
N LYS A 11 -5.29 46.21 -12.70
CA LYS A 11 -4.01 45.61 -13.07
C LYS A 11 -3.06 45.59 -11.88
N LEU A 12 -2.53 44.39 -11.63
CA LEU A 12 -1.40 44.01 -10.78
C LEU A 12 -0.29 45.07 -10.71
N ASN A 13 0.13 45.42 -9.49
CA ASN A 13 1.39 46.10 -9.20
C ASN A 13 2.07 45.47 -7.98
N ALA A 14 2.69 44.32 -8.21
CA ALA A 14 3.71 43.75 -7.32
C ALA A 14 4.97 43.60 -8.18
N PHE A 15 5.93 44.52 -8.03
CA PHE A 15 7.36 44.43 -8.40
C PHE A 15 7.95 45.85 -8.45
N ARG A 16 8.00 46.57 -7.32
CA ARG A 16 8.74 47.84 -7.21
C ARG A 16 9.01 48.28 -5.76
N ARG A 17 9.53 47.39 -4.93
CA ARG A 17 10.15 47.75 -3.64
C ARG A 17 11.27 46.75 -3.28
N ALA A 18 12.48 47.01 -3.76
CA ALA A 18 13.76 46.63 -3.12
C ALA A 18 14.95 46.95 -4.06
N ALA A 19 14.95 48.16 -4.65
CA ALA A 19 16.09 48.66 -5.43
C ALA A 19 16.38 50.11 -5.02
N ARG A 20 16.77 50.29 -3.75
CA ARG A 20 17.40 51.52 -3.22
C ARG A 20 18.25 51.16 -2.00
N ALA A 21 19.45 50.68 -2.27
CA ALA A 21 20.63 50.87 -1.43
C ALA A 21 21.81 50.41 -2.29
N ILE A 22 22.66 51.35 -2.67
CA ILE A 22 24.12 51.23 -2.86
C ILE A 22 24.54 52.46 -3.66
N ASP A 23 25.23 53.31 -2.93
CA ASP A 23 25.89 54.54 -3.32
C ASP A 23 27.03 54.25 -4.30
N VAL A 24 27.23 55.12 -5.28
CA VAL A 24 28.29 55.01 -6.29
C VAL A 24 29.27 56.14 -6.08
N LYS A 25 30.53 55.83 -5.72
CA LYS A 25 31.76 56.52 -6.16
C LYS A 25 33.03 55.84 -5.61
N SER A 26 33.84 55.30 -6.54
CA SER A 26 35.32 55.14 -6.54
C SER A 26 35.67 53.81 -7.25
N SER A 27 35.90 53.85 -8.56
CA SER A 27 37.24 53.79 -9.19
C SER A 27 37.94 52.43 -9.06
N ASP A 28 38.14 51.81 -10.22
CA ASP A 28 39.15 50.79 -10.54
C ASP A 28 39.09 49.42 -9.87
N VAL A 29 38.27 48.51 -10.45
CA VAL A 29 38.72 47.19 -10.96
C VAL A 29 37.70 46.73 -12.02
N ARG A 30 37.97 46.97 -13.31
CA ARG A 30 37.14 46.46 -14.43
C ARG A 30 37.91 45.39 -15.21
N LYS A 31 37.15 44.34 -15.56
CA LYS A 31 37.40 43.28 -16.57
C LYS A 31 38.08 42.00 -16.10
N ARG A 32 37.40 41.21 -15.25
CA ARG A 32 37.48 39.72 -15.23
C ARG A 32 36.41 39.17 -14.27
N SER A 33 35.14 39.15 -14.69
CA SER A 33 34.12 38.33 -13.99
C SER A 33 32.75 38.23 -14.68
N ILE A 34 32.41 39.13 -15.61
CA ILE A 34 31.03 39.19 -16.13
C ILE A 34 30.84 38.35 -17.41
N THR A 35 31.92 37.89 -18.05
CA THR A 35 31.84 37.05 -19.25
C THR A 35 31.54 35.57 -18.97
N ASN A 36 31.70 35.11 -17.72
CA ASN A 36 31.50 33.69 -17.37
C ASN A 36 30.09 33.38 -16.83
N ILE A 37 29.35 34.38 -16.32
CA ILE A 37 28.02 34.16 -15.73
C ILE A 37 26.92 34.15 -16.82
N VAL A 38 27.08 34.92 -17.91
CA VAL A 38 26.13 34.92 -19.03
C VAL A 38 26.28 33.69 -19.94
N LYS A 39 27.43 33.01 -19.93
CA LYS A 39 27.65 31.76 -20.67
C LYS A 39 27.01 30.53 -20.02
N TRP A 40 26.75 30.56 -18.71
CA TRP A 40 26.19 29.41 -17.98
C TRP A 40 24.65 29.35 -18.06
N LEU A 41 23.97 30.50 -18.18
CA LEU A 41 22.51 30.60 -18.21
C LEU A 41 21.86 30.49 -19.62
N LEU A 42 22.67 30.40 -20.68
CA LEU A 42 22.20 30.22 -22.07
C LEU A 42 22.90 29.03 -22.77
N SER A 43 23.53 28.15 -22.00
CA SER A 43 24.17 26.95 -22.51
C SER A 43 23.10 25.88 -22.79
N THR A 44 22.48 25.93 -23.96
CA THR A 44 21.82 24.79 -24.62
C THR A 44 22.86 23.76 -25.10
N ARG A 45 23.74 23.30 -24.19
CA ARG A 45 24.59 22.14 -24.44
C ARG A 45 23.76 20.86 -24.31
N THR A 46 22.82 20.70 -25.24
CA THR A 46 22.15 19.43 -25.60
C THR A 46 22.72 18.88 -26.90
N ARG A 47 23.97 19.19 -27.23
CA ARG A 47 24.72 18.45 -28.24
C ARG A 47 25.66 17.48 -27.53
N PRO A 48 25.42 16.16 -27.62
CA PRO A 48 26.44 15.18 -27.30
C PRO A 48 27.66 15.47 -28.20
N GLU A 49 28.80 15.81 -27.61
CA GLU A 49 30.09 15.71 -28.28
C GLU A 49 30.49 14.23 -28.27
N THR A 50 29.86 13.41 -29.12
CA THR A 50 30.33 12.06 -29.39
C THR A 50 30.41 11.87 -30.91
N ALA A 51 31.63 11.85 -31.43
CA ALA A 51 31.86 11.37 -32.78
C ALA A 51 31.48 9.88 -32.83
N GLN A 52 30.25 9.56 -33.24
CA GLN A 52 29.73 8.19 -33.34
C GLN A 52 30.43 7.32 -34.41
N ASN A 53 31.32 7.90 -35.20
CA ASN A 53 32.07 7.20 -36.26
C ASN A 53 33.37 6.54 -35.77
N GLY A 54 33.72 6.66 -34.48
CA GLY A 54 34.97 6.15 -33.94
C GLY A 54 34.84 4.76 -33.32
N GLY A 55 34.74 3.69 -34.12
CA GLY A 55 35.01 2.28 -33.73
C GLY A 55 34.31 1.68 -32.50
N GLY A 56 33.48 2.44 -31.79
CA GLY A 56 32.85 2.06 -30.53
C GLY A 56 31.66 1.16 -30.78
N LYS A 57 31.66 -0.03 -30.15
CA LYS A 57 30.55 -0.98 -30.22
C LYS A 57 29.28 -0.50 -29.51
N ILE A 58 29.33 0.62 -28.77
CA ILE A 58 28.24 1.15 -27.93
C ILE A 58 27.80 2.51 -28.48
N ALA A 59 26.52 2.63 -28.78
CA ALA A 59 25.83 3.87 -29.09
C ALA A 59 25.54 4.67 -27.80
N GLU A 60 25.81 5.96 -27.85
CA GLU A 60 25.59 6.90 -26.73
C GLU A 60 24.56 7.95 -27.14
N PHE A 61 23.29 7.57 -27.15
CA PHE A 61 22.19 8.50 -27.37
C PHE A 61 21.74 9.10 -26.02
N PRO A 62 21.23 10.35 -25.99
CA PRO A 62 20.79 10.97 -24.73
C PRO A 62 19.75 10.17 -23.95
N GLY A 63 18.91 9.38 -24.63
CA GLY A 63 17.87 8.57 -24.02
C GLY A 63 18.25 7.12 -23.70
N ALA A 64 19.37 6.60 -24.24
CA ALA A 64 19.79 5.22 -24.04
C ALA A 64 21.26 5.00 -24.40
N ARG A 65 21.91 4.11 -23.65
CA ARG A 65 23.26 3.61 -23.95
C ARG A 65 23.18 2.11 -24.24
N ALA A 66 23.46 1.71 -25.48
CA ALA A 66 23.25 0.34 -25.94
C ALA A 66 24.25 -0.03 -27.06
N PRO A 67 24.59 -1.31 -27.26
CA PRO A 67 25.44 -1.73 -28.37
C PRO A 67 24.77 -1.53 -29.74
N TYR A 68 25.55 -1.23 -30.77
CA TYR A 68 25.07 -1.31 -32.16
C TYR A 68 24.91 -2.78 -32.59
N VAL A 69 23.83 -3.10 -33.29
CA VAL A 69 23.60 -4.41 -33.93
C VAL A 69 23.21 -4.19 -35.40
N SER A 70 23.67 -5.07 -36.28
CA SER A 70 23.31 -5.04 -37.71
C SER A 70 22.14 -5.98 -38.05
N GLU A 71 21.85 -6.94 -37.18
CA GLU A 71 20.74 -7.87 -37.33
C GLU A 71 19.48 -7.29 -36.67
N MET A 72 18.41 -7.15 -37.45
CA MET A 72 17.13 -6.66 -36.94
C MET A 72 16.42 -7.76 -36.15
N LYS A 73 16.23 -7.54 -34.84
CA LYS A 73 15.52 -8.46 -33.94
C LYS A 73 14.48 -7.71 -33.10
N PHE A 74 13.33 -8.33 -32.92
CA PHE A 74 12.36 -7.91 -31.91
C PHE A 74 12.69 -8.55 -30.55
N PHE A 75 12.38 -7.83 -29.48
CA PHE A 75 12.44 -8.33 -28.11
C PHE A 75 11.02 -8.42 -27.55
N ASN A 76 10.73 -9.51 -26.85
CA ASN A 76 9.44 -9.83 -26.27
C ASN A 76 9.62 -10.61 -24.95
N GLU A 77 8.54 -11.13 -24.39
CA GLU A 77 8.52 -11.89 -23.13
C GLU A 77 9.37 -13.16 -23.15
N THR A 78 9.68 -13.72 -24.32
CA THR A 78 10.56 -14.90 -24.47
C THR A 78 12.03 -14.53 -24.64
N SER A 79 12.35 -13.23 -24.67
CA SER A 79 13.72 -12.74 -24.91
C SER A 79 14.59 -12.70 -23.65
N TYR A 80 14.03 -12.99 -22.48
CA TYR A 80 14.73 -13.01 -21.20
C TYR A 80 14.18 -14.14 -20.31
N GLU A 81 15.02 -14.65 -19.41
CA GLU A 81 14.59 -15.63 -18.42
C GLU A 81 13.62 -15.00 -17.41
N PRO A 82 12.56 -15.72 -16.98
CA PRO A 82 11.65 -15.24 -15.96
C PRO A 82 12.35 -14.93 -14.64
N ILE A 83 11.82 -13.96 -13.90
CA ILE A 83 12.33 -13.63 -12.57
C ILE A 83 12.03 -14.80 -11.61
N PRO A 84 13.04 -15.38 -10.94
CA PRO A 84 12.86 -16.52 -10.06
C PRO A 84 12.09 -16.15 -8.78
N ILE A 85 11.45 -17.15 -8.19
CA ILE A 85 10.69 -17.02 -6.94
C ILE A 85 11.60 -17.38 -5.76
N TYR A 86 11.94 -16.40 -4.93
CA TYR A 86 12.74 -16.60 -3.72
C TYR A 86 11.93 -17.32 -2.63
N ARG A 87 12.54 -18.32 -1.98
CA ARG A 87 11.94 -19.16 -0.95
C ARG A 87 12.99 -19.58 0.09
N VAL A 88 12.58 -19.68 1.35
CA VAL A 88 13.39 -20.03 2.53
C VAL A 88 13.00 -21.40 3.09
N MET A 89 11.71 -21.71 3.18
CA MET A 89 11.17 -22.99 3.64
C MET A 89 10.37 -23.71 2.55
N ASP A 90 10.40 -25.03 2.59
CA ASP A 90 9.55 -25.87 1.74
C ASP A 90 8.11 -25.99 2.30
N ASN A 91 7.27 -26.76 1.61
CA ASN A 91 5.86 -26.94 2.01
C ASN A 91 5.69 -27.71 3.33
N ASN A 92 6.75 -28.38 3.80
CA ASN A 92 6.77 -29.06 5.09
C ASN A 92 7.34 -28.17 6.20
N GLY A 93 7.63 -26.89 5.94
CA GLY A 93 8.26 -26.00 6.92
C GLY A 93 9.71 -26.37 7.24
N GLN A 94 10.41 -27.07 6.34
CA GLN A 94 11.84 -27.34 6.45
C GLN A 94 12.63 -26.22 5.76
N ILE A 95 13.70 -25.77 6.40
CA ILE A 95 14.61 -24.76 5.83
C ILE A 95 15.39 -25.38 4.67
N ILE A 96 15.32 -24.73 3.50
CA ILE A 96 15.98 -25.19 2.26
C ILE A 96 17.47 -24.85 2.31
N ASP A 97 17.81 -23.60 2.67
CA ASP A 97 19.18 -23.13 2.90
C ASP A 97 19.26 -22.45 4.27
N LYS A 98 20.11 -22.98 5.14
CA LYS A 98 20.30 -22.46 6.51
C LYS A 98 20.88 -21.05 6.54
N ASN A 99 21.57 -20.60 5.49
CA ASN A 99 22.08 -19.24 5.41
C ASN A 99 20.98 -18.21 5.16
N GLU A 100 19.85 -18.66 4.59
CA GLU A 100 18.68 -17.83 4.30
C GLU A 100 17.66 -17.87 5.44
N GLU A 101 17.85 -18.68 6.48
CA GLU A 101 17.00 -18.65 7.67
C GLU A 101 17.22 -17.33 8.45
N PRO A 102 16.18 -16.49 8.63
CA PRO A 102 16.37 -15.25 9.37
C PRO A 102 16.62 -15.51 10.85
N ASN A 103 17.52 -14.72 11.43
CA ASN A 103 17.80 -14.75 12.86
C ASN A 103 16.71 -13.97 13.64
N LEU A 104 15.53 -14.57 13.76
CA LEU A 104 14.41 -14.05 14.57
C LEU A 104 14.35 -14.78 15.92
N ASP A 105 14.08 -14.02 16.97
CA ASP A 105 13.87 -14.62 18.29
C ASP A 105 12.56 -15.43 18.35
N LYS A 106 12.50 -16.35 19.31
CA LYS A 106 11.34 -17.23 19.53
C LYS A 106 10.04 -16.44 19.76
N ALA A 107 10.10 -15.30 20.46
CA ALA A 107 8.92 -14.51 20.79
C ALA A 107 8.31 -13.88 19.53
N THR A 108 9.15 -13.37 18.63
CA THR A 108 8.77 -12.80 17.35
C THR A 108 8.13 -13.85 16.45
N LEU A 109 8.75 -15.02 16.34
CA LEU A 109 8.23 -16.15 15.56
C LEU A 109 6.86 -16.63 16.07
N ILE A 110 6.71 -16.76 17.39
CA ILE A 110 5.42 -17.10 18.01
C ILE A 110 4.39 -16.01 17.77
N ASN A 111 4.75 -14.73 17.91
CA ASN A 111 3.83 -13.62 17.68
C ASN A 111 3.32 -13.57 16.23
N MET A 112 4.21 -13.80 15.26
CA MET A 112 3.86 -13.92 13.84
C MET A 112 2.79 -15.00 13.64
N TYR A 113 3.00 -16.20 14.16
CA TYR A 113 2.05 -17.30 14.00
C TYR A 113 0.73 -17.06 14.73
N LYS A 114 0.79 -16.56 15.97
CA LYS A 114 -0.39 -16.19 16.74
C LYS A 114 -1.27 -15.17 16.01
N THR A 115 -0.64 -14.19 15.36
CA THR A 115 -1.32 -13.16 14.55
C THR A 115 -2.04 -13.78 13.34
N MET A 116 -1.41 -14.74 12.64
CA MET A 116 -2.07 -15.46 11.53
C MET A 116 -3.31 -16.23 11.99
N VAL A 117 -3.20 -16.95 13.11
CA VAL A 117 -4.33 -17.71 13.68
C VAL A 117 -5.46 -16.76 14.12
N GLN A 118 -5.13 -15.62 14.73
CA GLN A 118 -6.14 -14.61 15.10
C GLN A 118 -6.84 -14.01 13.87
N LEU A 119 -6.09 -13.69 12.82
CA LEU A 119 -6.64 -13.24 11.54
C LEU A 119 -7.60 -14.27 10.94
N SER A 120 -7.21 -15.55 10.91
CA SER A 120 -8.04 -16.63 10.36
C SER A 120 -9.37 -16.78 11.10
N HIS A 121 -9.37 -16.73 12.44
CA HIS A 121 -10.60 -16.76 13.23
C HIS A 121 -11.46 -15.51 13.04
N MET A 122 -10.82 -14.35 12.97
CA MET A 122 -11.53 -13.08 12.72
C MET A 122 -12.24 -13.11 11.38
N ASP A 123 -11.56 -13.58 10.33
CA ASP A 123 -12.14 -13.71 9.00
C ASP A 123 -13.33 -14.65 8.97
N LYS A 124 -13.21 -15.82 9.60
CA LYS A 124 -14.30 -16.80 9.65
C LYS A 124 -15.55 -16.22 10.32
N ILE A 125 -15.37 -15.54 11.45
CA ILE A 125 -16.48 -15.01 12.24
C ILE A 125 -17.12 -13.79 11.57
N LEU A 126 -16.33 -12.84 11.07
CA LEU A 126 -16.85 -11.63 10.43
C LEU A 126 -17.43 -11.89 9.05
N TYR A 127 -16.90 -12.86 8.31
CA TYR A 127 -17.53 -13.34 7.07
C TYR A 127 -18.93 -13.88 7.34
N GLU A 128 -19.08 -14.75 8.35
CA GLU A 128 -20.39 -15.29 8.74
C GLU A 128 -21.33 -14.20 9.30
N SER A 129 -20.79 -13.24 10.08
CA SER A 129 -21.53 -12.07 10.54
C SER A 129 -22.14 -11.29 9.37
N GLN A 130 -21.39 -11.13 8.28
CA GLN A 130 -21.88 -10.51 7.06
C GLN A 130 -22.97 -11.37 6.39
N ARG A 131 -22.82 -12.70 6.32
CA ARG A 131 -23.85 -13.61 5.76
C ARG A 131 -25.17 -13.53 6.52
N GLN A 132 -25.13 -13.18 7.80
CA GLN A 132 -26.31 -12.95 8.64
C GLN A 132 -26.85 -11.51 8.56
N GLY A 133 -26.24 -10.63 7.78
CA GLY A 133 -26.66 -9.24 7.63
C GLY A 133 -26.32 -8.33 8.82
N ARG A 134 -25.45 -8.78 9.74
CA ARG A 134 -25.03 -8.00 10.93
C ARG A 134 -24.07 -6.88 10.57
N ILE A 135 -23.22 -7.11 9.55
CA ILE A 135 -22.39 -6.09 8.89
C ILE A 135 -22.69 -6.11 7.39
N SER A 136 -22.44 -4.99 6.70
CA SER A 136 -22.84 -4.83 5.30
C SER A 136 -21.91 -5.50 4.29
N PHE A 137 -20.62 -5.61 4.60
CA PHE A 137 -19.59 -6.08 3.67
C PHE A 137 -18.43 -6.72 4.45
N TYR A 138 -17.72 -7.67 3.84
CA TYR A 138 -16.48 -8.21 4.39
C TYR A 138 -15.58 -8.81 3.31
N MET A 139 -14.27 -8.87 3.57
CA MET A 139 -13.25 -9.49 2.72
C MET A 139 -12.32 -10.32 3.59
N THR A 140 -12.14 -11.58 3.25
CA THR A 140 -11.23 -12.47 3.99
C THR A 140 -9.80 -12.38 3.46
N ASN A 141 -8.84 -12.91 4.21
CA ASN A 141 -7.40 -12.79 3.94
C ASN A 141 -6.76 -14.16 3.66
N TYR A 142 -7.58 -15.18 3.40
CA TYR A 142 -7.16 -16.57 3.24
C TYR A 142 -6.16 -16.74 2.08
N GLY A 143 -4.99 -17.28 2.41
CA GLY A 143 -3.88 -17.52 1.48
C GLY A 143 -2.88 -16.38 1.39
N GLU A 144 -3.14 -15.25 2.06
CA GLU A 144 -2.28 -14.06 2.02
C GLU A 144 -1.71 -13.68 3.40
N GLU A 145 -1.97 -14.48 4.43
CA GLU A 145 -1.52 -14.25 5.81
C GLU A 145 0.02 -14.19 5.90
N GLY A 146 0.71 -15.07 5.16
CA GLY A 146 2.18 -15.09 5.06
C GLY A 146 2.75 -13.77 4.55
N ILE A 147 2.09 -13.17 3.54
CA ILE A 147 2.48 -11.87 3.00
C ILE A 147 2.31 -10.79 4.07
N HIS A 148 1.15 -10.72 4.72
CA HIS A 148 0.86 -9.67 5.68
C HIS A 148 1.79 -9.70 6.88
N ILE A 149 1.90 -10.87 7.54
CA ILE A 149 2.67 -11.00 8.77
C ILE A 149 4.18 -10.97 8.47
N GLY A 150 4.62 -11.66 7.41
CA GLY A 150 6.02 -11.67 6.99
C GLY A 150 6.50 -10.26 6.68
N SER A 151 5.75 -9.49 5.89
CA SER A 151 6.12 -8.11 5.55
C SER A 151 6.06 -7.18 6.77
N ALA A 152 5.01 -7.24 7.59
CA ALA A 152 4.87 -6.38 8.76
C ALA A 152 5.99 -6.60 9.80
N SER A 153 6.42 -7.85 9.99
CA SER A 153 7.51 -8.21 10.92
C SER A 153 8.89 -7.68 10.53
N ALA A 154 9.08 -7.30 9.27
CA ALA A 154 10.32 -6.75 8.75
C ALA A 154 10.38 -5.20 8.79
N LEU A 155 9.27 -4.54 9.13
CA LEU A 155 9.17 -3.09 9.16
C LEU A 155 9.42 -2.53 10.57
N SER A 156 9.87 -1.28 10.62
CA SER A 156 9.84 -0.49 11.84
C SER A 156 8.41 0.00 12.11
N PRO A 157 7.96 0.09 13.37
CA PRO A 157 6.69 0.74 13.71
C PRO A 157 6.57 2.18 13.21
N LYS A 158 7.70 2.85 12.91
CA LYS A 158 7.74 4.20 12.34
C LYS A 158 7.49 4.25 10.83
N ASP A 159 7.65 3.14 10.11
CA ASP A 159 7.45 3.13 8.66
C ASP A 159 5.97 3.33 8.34
N LEU A 160 5.68 4.09 7.29
CA LEU A 160 4.30 4.38 6.89
C LEU A 160 3.79 3.31 5.95
N VAL A 161 2.56 2.86 6.17
CA VAL A 161 1.92 1.82 5.36
C VAL A 161 0.73 2.40 4.61
N PHE A 162 0.71 2.17 3.30
CA PHE A 162 -0.47 2.32 2.46
C PHE A 162 -0.99 0.94 2.09
N SER A 163 -2.21 0.65 2.48
CA SER A 163 -2.91 -0.62 2.23
C SER A 163 -3.93 -0.46 1.09
N GLN A 164 -4.36 -1.57 0.50
CA GLN A 164 -5.40 -1.61 -0.52
C GLN A 164 -6.76 -1.96 0.10
N TYR A 165 -6.88 -3.11 0.75
CA TYR A 165 -8.08 -3.57 1.50
C TYR A 165 -7.92 -4.98 2.09
N ARG A 166 -6.87 -5.73 1.73
CA ARG A 166 -6.66 -7.10 2.23
C ARG A 166 -5.55 -7.16 3.28
N GLU A 167 -4.99 -6.03 3.71
CA GLU A 167 -3.82 -6.01 4.59
C GLU A 167 -4.17 -6.14 6.08
N VAL A 168 -5.28 -6.80 6.43
CA VAL A 168 -5.79 -6.86 7.82
C VAL A 168 -4.76 -7.46 8.79
N GLY A 169 -3.98 -8.43 8.32
CA GLY A 169 -2.86 -9.01 9.09
C GLY A 169 -1.75 -7.99 9.44
N VAL A 170 -1.53 -6.97 8.61
CA VAL A 170 -0.56 -5.90 8.89
C VAL A 170 -1.05 -5.01 10.02
N PHE A 171 -2.35 -4.68 10.03
CA PHE A 171 -2.96 -3.91 11.12
C PHE A 171 -2.88 -4.65 12.45
N LEU A 172 -3.25 -5.94 12.47
CA LEU A 172 -3.15 -6.79 13.67
C LEU A 172 -1.70 -6.90 14.17
N TYR A 173 -0.75 -7.18 13.28
CA TYR A 173 0.66 -7.32 13.66
C TYR A 173 1.24 -6.02 14.23
N ARG A 174 0.77 -4.86 13.75
CA ARG A 174 1.17 -3.55 14.27
C ARG A 174 0.50 -3.15 15.58
N GLY A 175 -0.40 -3.99 16.11
CA GLY A 175 -1.01 -3.79 17.42
C GLY A 175 -2.41 -3.21 17.39
N MET A 176 -3.04 -3.03 16.21
CA MET A 176 -4.48 -2.75 16.20
C MET A 176 -5.23 -3.93 16.80
N THR A 177 -6.11 -3.62 17.74
CA THR A 177 -6.89 -4.61 18.45
C THR A 177 -8.02 -5.15 17.57
N VAL A 178 -8.44 -6.38 17.85
CA VAL A 178 -9.67 -6.95 17.25
C VAL A 178 -10.86 -6.01 17.49
N THR A 179 -10.92 -5.34 18.65
CA THR A 179 -11.95 -4.36 18.98
C THR A 179 -12.00 -3.19 18.02
N GLU A 180 -10.86 -2.56 17.72
CA GLU A 180 -10.80 -1.46 16.76
C GLU A 180 -11.26 -1.89 15.36
N LEU A 181 -10.81 -3.07 14.89
CA LEU A 181 -11.17 -3.59 13.57
C LEU A 181 -12.66 -3.96 13.48
N VAL A 182 -13.21 -4.59 14.52
CA VAL A 182 -14.63 -4.95 14.58
C VAL A 182 -15.49 -3.68 14.67
N ASN A 183 -15.11 -2.70 15.49
CA ASN A 183 -15.85 -1.44 15.61
C ASN A 183 -15.97 -0.72 14.25
N GLN A 184 -14.90 -0.73 13.44
CA GLN A 184 -14.94 -0.20 12.06
C GLN A 184 -15.91 -0.96 11.16
N CYS A 185 -15.92 -2.30 11.21
CA CYS A 185 -16.87 -3.10 10.42
C CYS A 185 -18.33 -2.85 10.81
N TYR A 186 -18.60 -2.59 12.09
CA TYR A 186 -19.93 -2.22 12.54
C TYR A 186 -20.25 -0.74 12.31
N GLY A 187 -19.26 0.12 12.06
CA GLY A 187 -19.42 1.56 11.99
C GLY A 187 -20.10 2.12 13.24
N ASN A 188 -19.69 1.65 14.42
CA ASN A 188 -20.24 2.09 15.70
C ASN A 188 -19.52 3.34 16.22
N CYS A 189 -20.00 3.92 17.31
CA CYS A 189 -19.45 5.15 17.93
C CYS A 189 -17.98 5.07 18.36
N GLU A 190 -17.43 3.87 18.50
CA GLU A 190 -16.01 3.67 18.82
C GLU A 190 -15.13 3.43 17.58
N ASP A 191 -15.69 3.50 16.36
CA ASP A 191 -14.89 3.54 15.15
C ASP A 191 -14.19 4.91 15.03
N PRO A 192 -12.85 4.99 15.03
CA PRO A 192 -12.14 6.25 14.78
C PRO A 192 -12.44 6.87 13.41
N GLY A 193 -12.91 6.05 12.44
CA GLY A 193 -13.41 6.47 11.14
C GLY A 193 -14.84 7.04 11.15
N LYS A 194 -15.46 7.13 12.34
CA LYS A 194 -16.80 7.68 12.57
C LYS A 194 -17.90 6.98 11.76
N GLY A 195 -17.73 5.69 11.45
CA GLY A 195 -18.68 4.89 10.69
C GLY A 195 -18.92 5.38 9.25
N ARG A 196 -18.01 6.19 8.69
CA ARG A 196 -18.22 6.86 7.40
C ARG A 196 -17.88 6.00 6.19
N GLN A 197 -16.99 5.02 6.36
CA GLN A 197 -16.54 4.17 5.27
C GLN A 197 -17.14 2.76 5.36
N MET A 198 -17.12 2.07 4.23
CA MET A 198 -17.51 0.66 4.13
C MET A 198 -16.67 -0.20 5.11
N PRO A 199 -17.20 -1.32 5.62
CA PRO A 199 -16.39 -2.27 6.38
C PRO A 199 -15.09 -2.66 5.67
N VAL A 200 -14.04 -2.97 6.43
CA VAL A 200 -12.69 -3.32 5.94
C VAL A 200 -11.86 -2.11 5.46
N HIS A 201 -12.39 -0.89 5.61
CA HIS A 201 -11.65 0.35 5.32
C HIS A 201 -10.91 0.88 6.56
N TYR A 202 -9.97 0.07 7.06
CA TYR A 202 -9.21 0.39 8.26
C TYR A 202 -8.21 1.53 8.05
N GLY A 203 -7.86 2.21 9.14
CA GLY A 203 -6.83 3.23 9.19
C GLY A 203 -6.43 3.51 10.64
N SER A 204 -5.18 3.88 10.87
CA SER A 204 -4.74 4.26 12.21
C SER A 204 -3.49 5.13 12.17
N LYS A 205 -3.65 6.38 12.59
CA LYS A 205 -2.54 7.32 12.75
C LYS A 205 -1.51 6.83 13.78
N HIS A 206 -1.98 6.22 14.88
CA HIS A 206 -1.11 5.72 15.95
C HIS A 206 -0.14 4.64 15.44
N HIS A 207 -0.64 3.75 14.59
CA HIS A 207 0.13 2.63 14.05
C HIS A 207 0.82 2.93 12.70
N ASN A 208 0.85 4.20 12.27
CA ASN A 208 1.35 4.62 10.95
C ASN A 208 0.71 3.86 9.79
N MET A 209 -0.61 3.65 9.85
CA MET A 209 -1.43 3.03 8.81
C MET A 209 -2.33 4.09 8.18
N VAL A 210 -2.13 4.39 6.89
CA VAL A 210 -2.99 5.31 6.15
C VAL A 210 -4.34 4.63 5.91
N THR A 211 -5.43 5.38 6.07
CA THR A 211 -6.79 4.88 5.90
C THR A 211 -7.02 4.38 4.47
N ILE A 212 -7.57 3.18 4.36
CA ILE A 212 -7.94 2.54 3.09
C ILE A 212 -9.05 3.33 2.38
N SER A 213 -9.01 3.33 1.05
CA SER A 213 -10.07 3.83 0.17
C SER A 213 -10.36 2.81 -0.95
N SER A 214 -11.60 2.74 -1.43
CA SER A 214 -12.00 1.78 -2.48
C SER A 214 -11.28 1.94 -3.84
N PRO A 215 -11.01 3.16 -4.35
CA PRO A 215 -10.43 3.33 -5.68
C PRO A 215 -9.04 2.69 -5.80
N LEU A 216 -8.91 1.74 -6.72
CA LEU A 216 -7.66 1.00 -6.94
C LEU A 216 -6.55 1.90 -7.48
N GLY A 217 -5.31 1.59 -7.11
CA GLY A 217 -4.10 2.28 -7.59
C GLY A 217 -3.84 3.64 -6.96
N THR A 218 -4.86 4.35 -6.48
CA THR A 218 -4.75 5.74 -5.98
C THR A 218 -3.76 5.93 -4.84
N GLN A 219 -3.61 4.93 -3.97
CA GLN A 219 -2.68 4.97 -2.85
C GLN A 219 -1.22 4.86 -3.29
N MET A 220 -0.94 4.34 -4.49
CA MET A 220 0.41 4.10 -4.99
C MET A 220 1.19 5.40 -5.22
N PRO A 221 0.72 6.39 -6.02
CA PRO A 221 1.44 7.65 -6.17
C PRO A 221 1.46 8.48 -4.87
N GLN A 222 0.44 8.33 -4.01
CA GLN A 222 0.41 8.97 -2.69
C GLN A 222 1.53 8.45 -1.78
N ALA A 223 1.75 7.13 -1.77
CA ALA A 223 2.84 6.50 -1.03
C ALA A 223 4.21 7.00 -1.50
N VAL A 224 4.38 7.18 -2.82
CA VAL A 224 5.60 7.75 -3.40
C VAL A 224 5.82 9.20 -2.96
N GLY A 225 4.76 10.01 -2.93
CA GLY A 225 4.82 11.38 -2.41
C GLY A 225 5.21 11.44 -0.93
N ALA A 226 4.65 10.56 -0.10
CA ALA A 226 5.00 10.45 1.31
C ALA A 226 6.46 10.00 1.51
N ALA A 227 6.94 9.05 0.70
CA ALA A 227 8.33 8.60 0.71
C ALA A 227 9.29 9.71 0.30
N TYR A 228 8.94 10.50 -0.72
CA TYR A 228 9.70 11.67 -1.12
C TYR A 228 9.79 12.70 0.03
N ALA A 229 8.71 12.89 0.79
CA ALA A 229 8.74 13.75 1.96
C ALA A 229 9.71 13.23 3.05
N TYR A 230 9.73 11.92 3.31
CA TYR A 230 10.69 11.31 4.24
C TYR A 230 12.14 11.45 3.79
N LYS A 231 12.42 11.26 2.50
CA LYS A 231 13.76 11.51 1.94
C LYS A 231 14.29 12.91 2.24
N ARG A 232 13.41 13.92 2.24
CA ARG A 232 13.78 15.32 2.49
C ARG A 232 14.11 15.61 3.95
N VAL A 233 13.80 14.70 4.86
CA VAL A 233 14.14 14.82 6.29
C VAL A 233 15.59 14.40 6.49
N PRO A 234 16.45 15.25 7.08
CA PRO A 234 17.83 14.86 7.41
C PRO A 234 17.86 13.65 8.35
N ASN A 235 18.76 12.71 8.10
CA ASN A 235 18.94 11.48 8.90
C ASN A 235 17.65 10.63 9.01
N ASN A 236 16.83 10.59 7.96
CA ASN A 236 15.63 9.77 7.91
C ASN A 236 15.93 8.27 8.08
N ASP A 237 15.25 7.61 9.02
CA ASP A 237 15.34 6.16 9.28
C ASP A 237 14.09 5.37 8.79
N ARG A 238 13.18 6.07 8.10
CA ARG A 238 11.83 5.59 7.75
C ARG A 238 11.73 5.29 6.26
N CYS A 239 10.95 4.28 5.92
CA CYS A 239 10.46 4.11 4.54
C CYS A 239 8.93 4.16 4.49
N VAL A 240 8.41 4.09 3.27
CA VAL A 240 7.00 3.81 3.02
C VAL A 240 6.88 2.44 2.38
N ILE A 241 5.88 1.65 2.77
CA ILE A 241 5.47 0.45 2.04
C ILE A 241 4.06 0.67 1.48
N CYS A 242 3.86 0.28 0.22
CA CYS A 242 2.59 0.36 -0.47
C CYS A 242 2.19 -1.03 -0.97
N TYR A 243 1.08 -1.55 -0.44
CA TYR A 243 0.50 -2.80 -0.87
C TYR A 243 -0.51 -2.58 -2.00
N PHE A 244 -0.54 -3.50 -2.96
CA PHE A 244 -1.50 -3.54 -4.07
C PHE A 244 -1.57 -4.94 -4.68
N GLY A 245 -2.69 -5.28 -5.31
CA GLY A 245 -2.86 -6.54 -6.03
C GLY A 245 -2.39 -6.47 -7.49
N ASP A 246 -2.23 -7.63 -8.12
CA ASP A 246 -1.86 -7.74 -9.54
C ASP A 246 -2.84 -7.02 -10.48
N GLY A 247 -4.14 -7.02 -10.17
CA GLY A 247 -5.13 -6.23 -10.92
C GLY A 247 -4.98 -4.71 -10.75
N ALA A 248 -4.69 -4.24 -9.55
CA ALA A 248 -4.47 -2.81 -9.31
C ALA A 248 -3.20 -2.29 -10.01
N ALA A 249 -2.24 -3.18 -10.31
CA ALA A 249 -1.05 -2.84 -11.08
C ALA A 249 -1.35 -2.53 -12.57
N SER A 250 -2.57 -2.78 -13.06
CA SER A 250 -3.01 -2.39 -14.40
C SER A 250 -3.59 -0.96 -14.46
N GLU A 251 -3.84 -0.33 -13.33
CA GLU A 251 -4.29 1.07 -13.28
C GLU A 251 -3.18 2.03 -13.73
N GLY A 252 -3.57 3.16 -14.32
CA GLY A 252 -2.62 4.21 -14.76
C GLY A 252 -1.77 4.76 -13.60
N ASP A 253 -2.37 4.83 -12.40
CA ASP A 253 -1.69 5.27 -11.18
C ASP A 253 -0.51 4.37 -10.78
N ALA A 254 -0.54 3.07 -11.13
CA ALA A 254 0.57 2.17 -10.87
C ALA A 254 1.81 2.56 -11.69
N HIS A 255 1.63 2.84 -12.98
CA HIS A 255 2.71 3.31 -13.84
C HIS A 255 3.27 4.65 -13.36
N ALA A 256 2.38 5.60 -13.02
CA ALA A 256 2.77 6.88 -12.46
C ALA A 256 3.61 6.72 -11.18
N ALA A 257 3.16 5.86 -10.26
CA ALA A 257 3.87 5.59 -9.01
C ALA A 257 5.26 4.99 -9.25
N PHE A 258 5.37 3.95 -10.08
CA PHE A 258 6.66 3.30 -10.36
C PHE A 258 7.65 4.29 -10.98
N ASN A 259 7.23 5.04 -11.99
CA ASN A 259 8.11 6.00 -12.65
C ASN A 259 8.52 7.15 -11.71
N PHE A 260 7.59 7.70 -10.92
CA PHE A 260 7.91 8.77 -9.96
C PHE A 260 8.82 8.27 -8.84
N ALA A 261 8.62 7.04 -8.35
CA ALA A 261 9.46 6.46 -7.31
C ALA A 261 10.91 6.33 -7.76
N ALA A 262 11.14 5.92 -9.01
CA ALA A 262 12.47 5.76 -9.59
C ALA A 262 13.12 7.10 -9.93
N THR A 263 12.43 7.97 -10.68
CA THR A 263 12.98 9.27 -11.10
C THR A 263 13.21 10.24 -9.96
N LEU A 264 12.43 10.11 -8.88
CA LEU A 264 12.57 10.92 -7.68
C LEU A 264 13.32 10.19 -6.57
N ASP A 265 13.94 9.03 -6.80
CA ASP A 265 14.75 8.33 -5.82
C ASP A 265 14.04 8.21 -4.46
N CYS A 266 12.85 7.62 -4.43
CA CYS A 266 12.04 7.56 -3.22
C CYS A 266 12.37 6.32 -2.35
N PRO A 267 12.45 6.45 -1.01
CA PRO A 267 12.62 5.34 -0.09
C PRO A 267 11.28 4.58 0.11
N VAL A 268 10.81 3.91 -0.94
CA VAL A 268 9.50 3.23 -1.00
C VAL A 268 9.63 1.76 -1.41
N ILE A 269 8.89 0.89 -0.73
CA ILE A 269 8.70 -0.51 -1.07
C ILE A 269 7.32 -0.65 -1.71
N MET A 270 7.28 -1.06 -2.96
CA MET A 270 6.06 -1.40 -3.70
C MET A 270 5.85 -2.92 -3.56
N LEU A 271 4.89 -3.36 -2.77
CA LEU A 271 4.61 -4.78 -2.53
C LEU A 271 3.34 -5.20 -3.28
N CYS A 272 3.54 -5.92 -4.38
CA CYS A 272 2.47 -6.53 -5.16
C CYS A 272 2.10 -7.89 -4.57
N ARG A 273 0.82 -8.08 -4.26
CA ARG A 273 0.20 -9.37 -3.94
C ARG A 273 -0.38 -9.95 -5.22
N ASN A 274 0.37 -10.84 -5.86
CA ASN A 274 -0.08 -11.51 -7.07
C ASN A 274 -0.73 -12.84 -6.69
N ASN A 275 -2.06 -12.83 -6.62
CA ASN A 275 -2.84 -13.99 -6.16
C ASN A 275 -3.55 -14.72 -7.31
N GLY A 276 -3.25 -14.32 -8.55
CA GLY A 276 -3.77 -14.92 -9.79
C GLY A 276 -5.08 -14.34 -10.29
N TYR A 277 -5.80 -13.51 -9.50
CA TYR A 277 -7.15 -13.06 -9.86
C TYR A 277 -7.51 -11.64 -9.36
N ALA A 278 -8.01 -10.82 -10.29
CA ALA A 278 -8.72 -9.58 -9.99
C ALA A 278 -10.25 -9.80 -10.09
N ILE A 279 -10.91 -10.00 -8.94
CA ILE A 279 -12.30 -10.49 -8.88
C ILE A 279 -12.41 -11.82 -9.62
N SER A 280 -12.94 -11.83 -10.85
CA SER A 280 -13.07 -12.99 -11.73
C SER A 280 -12.04 -13.05 -12.86
N THR A 281 -11.30 -11.96 -13.11
CA THR A 281 -10.33 -11.86 -14.20
C THR A 281 -9.02 -12.57 -13.83
N PRO A 282 -8.64 -13.66 -14.51
CA PRO A 282 -7.37 -14.33 -14.30
C PRO A 282 -6.20 -13.48 -14.84
N THR A 283 -4.99 -13.74 -14.35
CA THR A 283 -3.78 -13.01 -14.79
C THR A 283 -3.48 -13.10 -16.29
N SER A 284 -3.89 -14.17 -16.97
CA SER A 284 -3.78 -14.32 -18.43
C SER A 284 -4.58 -13.28 -19.24
N GLU A 285 -5.63 -12.72 -18.62
CA GLU A 285 -6.43 -11.61 -19.16
C GLU A 285 -6.02 -10.27 -18.57
N GLN A 286 -5.23 -10.26 -17.48
CA GLN A 286 -4.73 -9.05 -16.84
C GLN A 286 -3.46 -8.51 -17.52
N TYR A 287 -2.53 -9.40 -17.88
CA TYR A 287 -1.28 -9.03 -18.54
C TYR A 287 -0.67 -10.21 -19.34
N ARG A 288 0.34 -9.90 -20.16
CA ARG A 288 1.07 -10.90 -20.98
C ARG A 288 2.56 -11.00 -20.69
N GLY A 289 3.11 -10.10 -19.87
CA GLY A 289 4.50 -10.17 -19.42
C GLY A 289 4.69 -11.15 -18.27
N ASP A 290 5.95 -11.29 -17.85
CA ASP A 290 6.34 -12.08 -16.68
C ASP A 290 5.94 -11.36 -15.37
N GLY A 291 4.65 -11.44 -15.04
CA GLY A 291 4.08 -10.87 -13.81
C GLY A 291 4.25 -9.36 -13.69
N ILE A 292 4.21 -8.89 -12.44
CA ILE A 292 4.44 -7.49 -12.09
C ILE A 292 5.92 -7.21 -11.87
N ALA A 293 6.71 -8.18 -11.36
CA ALA A 293 8.14 -8.00 -11.11
C ALA A 293 8.89 -7.52 -12.36
N SER A 294 8.64 -8.11 -13.54
CA SER A 294 9.33 -7.74 -14.79
C SER A 294 9.14 -6.28 -15.21
N ARG A 295 8.10 -5.60 -14.70
CA ARG A 295 7.86 -4.17 -14.96
C ARG A 295 8.82 -3.26 -14.20
N GLY A 296 9.32 -3.70 -13.05
CA GLY A 296 10.18 -2.90 -12.17
C GLY A 296 11.51 -2.49 -12.82
N PRO A 297 12.33 -3.43 -13.33
CA PRO A 297 13.62 -3.09 -13.94
C PRO A 297 13.49 -2.16 -15.15
N ALA A 298 12.41 -2.29 -15.93
CA ALA A 298 12.13 -1.43 -17.08
C ALA A 298 11.93 0.05 -16.69
N LEU A 299 11.51 0.31 -15.45
CA LEU A 299 11.37 1.66 -14.88
C LEU A 299 12.50 2.01 -13.88
N GLY A 300 13.52 1.16 -13.76
CA GLY A 300 14.67 1.41 -12.88
C GLY A 300 14.43 1.10 -11.40
N LEU A 301 13.39 0.32 -11.05
CA LEU A 301 13.19 -0.17 -9.69
C LEU A 301 14.08 -1.39 -9.44
N HIS A 302 14.57 -1.51 -8.20
CA HIS A 302 15.16 -2.76 -7.74
C HIS A 302 14.04 -3.77 -7.51
N THR A 303 14.16 -4.99 -8.00
CA THR A 303 13.03 -5.93 -8.01
C THR A 303 13.43 -7.29 -7.48
N LEU A 304 12.53 -7.92 -6.72
CA LEU A 304 12.55 -9.37 -6.50
C LEU A 304 11.14 -9.96 -6.55
N ARG A 305 11.06 -11.29 -6.71
CA ARG A 305 9.83 -12.07 -6.60
C ARG A 305 10.00 -13.11 -5.50
N VAL A 306 8.97 -13.34 -4.70
CA VAL A 306 9.03 -14.17 -3.51
C VAL A 306 7.84 -15.11 -3.45
N ASP A 307 8.03 -16.27 -2.83
CA ASP A 307 6.93 -17.14 -2.42
C ASP A 307 6.17 -16.45 -1.28
N GLY A 308 4.98 -15.93 -1.57
CA GLY A 308 4.13 -15.24 -0.61
C GLY A 308 3.49 -16.18 0.42
N THR A 309 3.51 -17.49 0.17
CA THR A 309 3.10 -18.51 1.14
C THR A 309 4.22 -18.85 2.12
N ASP A 310 5.45 -18.47 1.81
CA ASP A 310 6.61 -18.58 2.69
C ASP A 310 6.79 -17.28 3.48
N THR A 311 6.28 -17.28 4.70
CA THR A 311 6.36 -16.13 5.62
C THR A 311 7.79 -15.66 5.89
N LEU A 312 8.76 -16.58 5.96
CA LEU A 312 10.17 -16.23 6.22
C LEU A 312 10.82 -15.61 4.97
N ALA A 313 10.47 -16.10 3.78
CA ALA A 313 10.91 -15.50 2.53
C ALA A 313 10.36 -14.07 2.36
N VAL A 314 9.08 -13.85 2.68
CA VAL A 314 8.49 -12.50 2.68
C VAL A 314 9.20 -11.61 3.69
N HIS A 315 9.46 -12.10 4.91
CA HIS A 315 10.21 -11.34 5.93
C HIS A 315 11.58 -10.90 5.39
N ASN A 316 12.39 -11.82 4.88
CA ASN A 316 13.71 -11.53 4.35
C ASN A 316 13.68 -10.50 3.22
N ALA A 317 12.77 -10.69 2.27
CA ALA A 317 12.64 -9.80 1.13
C ALA A 317 12.28 -8.36 1.55
N VAL A 318 11.31 -8.20 2.45
CA VAL A 318 10.90 -6.89 2.94
C VAL A 318 11.97 -6.28 3.84
N LYS A 319 12.65 -7.08 4.67
CA LYS A 319 13.74 -6.62 5.53
C LYS A 319 14.90 -6.08 4.69
N ARG A 320 15.29 -6.84 3.67
CA ARG A 320 16.32 -6.45 2.70
C ARG A 320 15.92 -5.19 1.93
N ALA A 321 14.67 -5.13 1.47
CA ALA A 321 14.15 -3.97 0.75
C ALA A 321 14.11 -2.71 1.63
N ARG A 322 13.69 -2.85 2.89
CA ARG A 322 13.68 -1.76 3.88
C ARG A 322 15.08 -1.22 4.11
N ASP A 323 16.02 -2.09 4.43
CA ASP A 323 17.39 -1.67 4.73
C ASP A 323 18.04 -1.02 3.50
N PHE A 324 17.79 -1.56 2.31
CA PHE A 324 18.28 -0.99 1.06
C PHE A 324 17.63 0.37 0.76
N THR A 325 16.31 0.48 0.84
CA THR A 325 15.58 1.69 0.43
C THR A 325 15.87 2.87 1.36
N VAL A 326 15.98 2.63 2.68
CA VAL A 326 16.36 3.65 3.67
C VAL A 326 17.80 4.12 3.46
N ALA A 327 18.74 3.19 3.20
CA ALA A 327 20.14 3.55 3.02
C ALA A 327 20.43 4.27 1.70
N ASN A 328 19.71 3.94 0.62
CA ASN A 328 20.05 4.39 -0.73
C ASN A 328 19.05 5.38 -1.32
N ASN A 329 17.89 5.60 -0.69
CA ASN A 329 16.76 6.33 -1.27
C ASN A 329 16.41 5.80 -2.67
N LYS A 330 16.24 4.48 -2.79
CA LYS A 330 15.90 3.83 -4.06
C LYS A 330 14.68 2.95 -3.88
N PRO A 331 13.73 2.96 -4.82
CA PRO A 331 12.53 2.15 -4.70
C PRO A 331 12.83 0.66 -4.89
N VAL A 332 12.04 -0.17 -4.22
CA VAL A 332 12.07 -1.63 -4.39
C VAL A 332 10.68 -2.12 -4.74
N LEU A 333 10.56 -2.95 -5.78
CA LEU A 333 9.37 -3.71 -6.15
C LEU A 333 9.51 -5.15 -5.65
N ILE A 334 8.54 -5.61 -4.89
CA ILE A 334 8.42 -6.99 -4.41
C ILE A 334 7.15 -7.55 -5.02
N GLU A 335 7.26 -8.63 -5.80
CA GLU A 335 6.09 -9.42 -6.20
C GLU A 335 6.01 -10.67 -5.32
N ALA A 336 5.03 -10.70 -4.42
CA ALA A 336 4.73 -11.86 -3.61
C ALA A 336 3.68 -12.72 -4.30
N MET A 337 4.09 -13.92 -4.70
CA MET A 337 3.23 -14.90 -5.37
C MET A 337 2.38 -15.63 -4.32
N ALA A 338 1.08 -15.59 -4.47
CA ALA A 338 0.15 -16.27 -3.56
C ALA A 338 -1.06 -16.81 -4.33
N TYR A 339 -2.07 -17.24 -3.58
CA TYR A 339 -3.33 -17.66 -4.13
C TYR A 339 -4.49 -17.18 -3.27
N ARG A 340 -5.51 -16.62 -3.90
CA ARG A 340 -6.70 -16.13 -3.19
C ARG A 340 -7.62 -17.30 -2.85
N VAL A 341 -7.44 -17.93 -1.70
CA VAL A 341 -8.23 -19.12 -1.32
C VAL A 341 -9.71 -18.78 -1.15
N GLY A 342 -10.03 -17.66 -0.51
CA GLY A 342 -11.41 -17.18 -0.36
C GLY A 342 -12.01 -16.60 -1.64
N HIS A 343 -13.30 -16.28 -1.60
CA HIS A 343 -13.94 -15.41 -2.57
C HIS A 343 -13.28 -14.02 -2.59
N HIS A 344 -13.53 -13.22 -3.63
CA HIS A 344 -13.01 -11.86 -3.69
C HIS A 344 -13.48 -11.03 -2.49
N SER A 345 -14.78 -11.10 -2.20
CA SER A 345 -15.48 -10.45 -1.10
C SER A 345 -16.78 -11.23 -0.79
N THR A 346 -17.55 -10.78 0.19
CA THR A 346 -18.91 -11.28 0.44
C THR A 346 -19.92 -11.00 -0.69
N SER A 347 -19.57 -10.13 -1.65
CA SER A 347 -20.39 -9.83 -2.82
C SER A 347 -20.01 -10.66 -4.05
N ASP A 348 -19.13 -11.64 -3.90
CA ASP A 348 -18.60 -12.50 -4.96
C ASP A 348 -18.83 -13.97 -4.65
N ASP A 349 -19.07 -14.76 -5.70
CA ASP A 349 -19.05 -16.23 -5.64
C ASP A 349 -18.02 -16.74 -6.65
N SER A 350 -16.87 -17.15 -6.12
CA SER A 350 -15.76 -17.58 -6.95
C SER A 350 -15.92 -18.97 -7.57
N SER A 351 -16.91 -19.75 -7.15
CA SER A 351 -17.20 -21.05 -7.78
C SER A 351 -17.68 -20.90 -9.22
N ALA A 352 -18.13 -19.71 -9.60
CA ALA A 352 -18.56 -19.38 -10.97
C ALA A 352 -17.39 -19.30 -11.97
N TYR A 353 -16.15 -19.15 -11.54
CA TYR A 353 -15.00 -18.92 -12.43
C TYR A 353 -13.68 -19.58 -11.99
N ARG A 354 -13.68 -20.37 -10.91
CA ARG A 354 -12.51 -21.16 -10.46
C ARG A 354 -12.92 -22.58 -10.10
N SER A 355 -12.03 -23.53 -10.37
CA SER A 355 -12.29 -24.93 -10.04
C SER A 355 -12.05 -25.21 -8.55
N VAL A 356 -12.77 -26.19 -8.02
CA VAL A 356 -12.61 -26.60 -6.61
C VAL A 356 -11.24 -27.25 -6.41
N GLU A 357 -10.75 -27.99 -7.40
CA GLU A 357 -9.46 -28.67 -7.40
C GLU A 357 -8.30 -27.67 -7.25
N GLU A 358 -8.36 -26.56 -7.99
CA GLU A 358 -7.39 -25.47 -7.89
C GLU A 358 -7.35 -24.88 -6.47
N ILE A 359 -8.51 -24.55 -5.90
CA ILE A 359 -8.60 -23.98 -4.55
C ILE A 359 -8.09 -24.98 -3.49
N GLN A 360 -8.42 -26.27 -3.63
CA GLN A 360 -8.02 -27.31 -2.68
C GLN A 360 -6.51 -27.49 -2.62
N LYS A 361 -5.81 -27.45 -3.76
CA LYS A 361 -4.35 -27.50 -3.81
C LYS A 361 -3.74 -26.42 -2.91
N TRP A 362 -4.17 -25.16 -3.09
CA TRP A 362 -3.63 -24.04 -2.33
C TRP A 362 -4.04 -24.04 -0.85
N THR A 363 -5.22 -24.59 -0.54
CA THR A 363 -5.71 -24.69 0.84
C THR A 363 -4.96 -25.76 1.64
N LYS A 364 -4.63 -26.90 1.02
CA LYS A 364 -4.03 -28.06 1.69
C LYS A 364 -2.51 -28.06 1.64
N ASP A 365 -1.95 -27.80 0.47
CA ASP A 365 -0.54 -28.10 0.20
C ASP A 365 0.34 -26.85 0.29
N GLU A 366 -0.23 -25.66 0.08
CA GLU A 366 0.50 -24.39 -0.03
C GLU A 366 0.07 -23.35 1.03
N SER A 367 -0.62 -23.77 2.08
CA SER A 367 -1.14 -22.84 3.11
C SER A 367 -0.01 -22.18 3.91
N PRO A 368 0.10 -20.83 3.94
CA PRO A 368 1.13 -20.14 4.72
C PRO A 368 1.06 -20.45 6.22
N LEU A 369 -0.16 -20.59 6.74
CA LEU A 369 -0.40 -20.92 8.14
C LEU A 369 0.13 -22.32 8.47
N GLN A 370 -0.12 -23.31 7.60
CA GLN A 370 0.35 -24.67 7.82
C GLN A 370 1.88 -24.78 7.70
N LYS A 371 2.49 -24.16 6.67
CA LYS A 371 3.96 -24.14 6.50
C LYS A 371 4.65 -23.55 7.72
N PHE A 372 4.16 -22.40 8.21
CA PHE A 372 4.77 -21.73 9.34
C PHE A 372 4.55 -22.46 10.66
N LYS A 373 3.39 -23.13 10.83
CA LYS A 373 3.14 -24.02 11.98
C LYS A 373 4.18 -25.14 12.04
N LEU A 374 4.35 -25.88 10.94
CA LEU A 374 5.29 -26.99 10.87
C LEU A 374 6.73 -26.52 11.17
N TYR A 375 7.12 -25.36 10.65
CA TYR A 375 8.41 -24.74 10.97
C TYR A 375 8.58 -24.53 12.50
N LEU A 376 7.57 -23.99 13.18
CA LEU A 376 7.64 -23.79 14.64
C LEU A 376 7.65 -25.12 15.43
N GLU A 377 6.90 -26.12 14.97
CA GLU A 377 6.90 -27.46 15.56
C GLU A 377 8.29 -28.12 15.42
N HIS A 378 8.93 -28.01 14.25
CA HIS A 378 10.29 -28.50 14.03
C HIS A 378 11.33 -27.80 14.92
N LYS A 379 11.11 -26.52 15.27
CA LYS A 379 11.94 -25.77 16.22
C LYS A 379 11.63 -26.09 17.69
N GLY A 380 10.56 -26.84 17.98
CA GLY A 380 10.09 -27.07 19.35
C GLY A 380 9.51 -25.81 20.01
N TYR A 381 9.01 -24.87 19.20
CA TYR A 381 8.44 -23.60 19.67
C TYR A 381 6.91 -23.63 19.75
N TRP A 382 6.29 -24.63 19.12
CA TRP A 382 4.85 -24.80 19.06
C TRP A 382 4.49 -26.28 19.17
N ASP A 383 3.32 -26.56 19.76
CA ASP A 383 2.80 -27.91 19.95
C ASP A 383 1.26 -27.91 19.87
N ALA A 384 0.68 -29.11 19.88
CA ALA A 384 -0.77 -29.29 19.74
C ALA A 384 -1.59 -28.71 20.91
N GLU A 385 -1.03 -28.67 22.11
CA GLU A 385 -1.72 -28.13 23.29
C GLU A 385 -1.78 -26.60 23.21
N THR A 386 -0.65 -25.98 22.89
CA THR A 386 -0.51 -24.53 22.67
C THR A 386 -1.38 -24.07 21.50
N GLU A 387 -1.41 -24.84 20.40
CA GLU A 387 -2.30 -24.60 19.26
C GLU A 387 -3.77 -24.55 19.69
N LYS A 388 -4.21 -25.57 20.41
CA LYS A 388 -5.60 -25.67 20.87
C LYS A 388 -5.96 -24.53 21.82
N ALA A 389 -5.07 -24.19 22.75
CA ALA A 389 -5.28 -23.10 23.70
C ALA A 389 -5.39 -21.74 22.99
N TRP A 390 -4.43 -21.41 22.13
CA TRP A 390 -4.42 -20.14 21.41
C TRP A 390 -5.58 -20.02 20.42
N SER A 391 -5.88 -21.08 19.67
CA SER A 391 -7.01 -21.11 18.73
C SER A 391 -8.34 -20.86 19.44
N LYS A 392 -8.53 -21.42 20.64
CA LYS A 392 -9.70 -21.13 21.48
C LYS A 392 -9.73 -19.67 21.95
N GLU A 393 -8.62 -19.15 22.46
CA GLU A 393 -8.51 -17.77 22.94
C GLU A 393 -8.77 -16.74 21.83
N ALA A 394 -8.18 -16.94 20.65
CA ALA A 394 -8.37 -16.10 19.49
C ALA A 394 -9.84 -16.07 19.05
N ARG A 395 -10.48 -17.25 18.93
CA ARG A 395 -11.90 -17.37 18.62
C ARG A 395 -12.78 -16.67 19.66
N ASP A 396 -12.56 -16.95 20.95
CA ASP A 396 -13.36 -16.37 22.03
C ASP A 396 -13.22 -14.84 22.09
N THR A 397 -12.02 -14.32 21.82
CA THR A 397 -11.75 -12.87 21.74
C THR A 397 -12.58 -12.21 20.64
N VAL A 398 -12.58 -12.78 19.43
CA VAL A 398 -13.36 -12.23 18.30
C VAL A 398 -14.85 -12.31 18.58
N VAL A 399 -15.35 -13.45 19.06
CA VAL A 399 -16.78 -13.62 19.39
C VAL A 399 -17.23 -12.61 20.44
N ARG A 400 -16.49 -12.48 21.54
CA ARG A 400 -16.79 -11.50 22.60
C ARG A 400 -16.83 -10.09 22.03
N THR A 401 -15.81 -9.71 21.27
CA THR A 401 -15.68 -8.37 20.69
C THR A 401 -16.84 -8.05 19.74
N MET A 402 -17.24 -9.02 18.90
CA MET A 402 -18.38 -8.88 18.00
C MET A 402 -19.68 -8.65 18.79
N GLN A 403 -19.92 -9.44 19.84
CA GLN A 403 -21.11 -9.30 20.70
C GLN A 403 -21.15 -7.97 21.46
N GLU A 404 -19.99 -7.43 21.84
CA GLU A 404 -19.88 -6.10 22.44
C GLU A 404 -20.14 -5.00 21.41
N ALA A 405 -19.53 -5.09 20.22
CA ALA A 405 -19.69 -4.11 19.15
C ALA A 405 -21.13 -4.01 18.63
N GLU A 406 -21.88 -5.12 18.61
CA GLU A 406 -23.30 -5.16 18.24
C GLU A 406 -24.22 -4.36 19.16
N LYS A 407 -23.84 -4.23 20.43
CA LYS A 407 -24.62 -3.50 21.44
C LYS A 407 -24.31 -2.00 21.43
N LYS A 408 -23.22 -1.59 20.78
CA LYS A 408 -22.81 -0.19 20.70
C LYS A 408 -23.71 0.56 19.73
N LYS A 409 -23.99 1.80 20.08
CA LYS A 409 -24.70 2.73 19.20
C LYS A 409 -23.83 3.10 18.01
N LYS A 410 -24.48 3.55 16.94
CA LYS A 410 -23.84 4.25 15.83
C LYS A 410 -23.38 5.65 16.29
N PRO A 411 -22.39 6.25 15.60
CA PRO A 411 -21.97 7.63 15.86
C PRO A 411 -23.15 8.61 15.80
N ASN A 412 -23.01 9.77 16.42
CA ASN A 412 -24.03 10.80 16.30
C ASN A 412 -24.19 11.18 14.81
N TRP A 413 -25.43 11.31 14.32
CA TRP A 413 -25.69 11.60 12.91
C TRP A 413 -25.03 12.90 12.43
N LYS A 414 -24.76 13.85 13.34
CA LYS A 414 -24.05 15.11 13.03
C LYS A 414 -22.66 14.87 12.47
N GLU A 415 -22.00 13.79 12.90
CA GLU A 415 -20.67 13.41 12.43
C GLU A 415 -20.64 13.13 10.92
N MET A 416 -21.78 12.89 10.26
CA MET A 416 -21.86 12.81 8.80
C MET A 416 -21.38 14.10 8.11
N LEU A 417 -21.55 15.27 8.74
CA LEU A 417 -21.21 16.58 8.17
C LEU A 417 -19.89 17.16 8.71
N GLU A 418 -19.31 16.52 9.71
CA GLU A 418 -18.00 16.89 10.26
C GLU A 418 -16.85 16.39 9.38
N ASP A 419 -15.66 16.97 9.55
CA ASP A 419 -14.40 16.62 8.87
C ASP A 419 -14.43 16.64 7.32
N VAL A 420 -15.52 17.10 6.69
CA VAL A 420 -15.56 17.40 5.26
C VAL A 420 -14.52 18.47 4.91
N TYR A 421 -14.37 19.45 5.80
CA TYR A 421 -13.29 20.41 5.86
C TYR A 421 -12.79 20.48 7.31
N TYR A 422 -11.60 21.06 7.54
CA TYR A 422 -11.09 21.28 8.89
C TYR A 422 -12.03 22.18 9.72
N GLU A 423 -12.49 23.29 9.14
CA GLU A 423 -13.56 24.11 9.70
C GLU A 423 -14.81 23.95 8.84
N MET A 424 -15.95 23.68 9.49
CA MET A 424 -17.22 23.49 8.80
C MET A 424 -17.69 24.82 8.16
N PRO A 425 -17.82 24.92 6.82
CA PRO A 425 -18.22 26.15 6.17
C PRO A 425 -19.68 26.54 6.50
N PRO A 426 -20.06 27.82 6.42
CA PRO A 426 -21.42 28.28 6.74
C PRO A 426 -22.54 27.55 5.99
N ARG A 427 -22.27 27.08 4.76
CA ARG A 427 -23.24 26.29 4.00
C ARG A 427 -23.48 24.90 4.61
N LEU A 428 -22.43 24.22 5.11
CA LEU A 428 -22.58 22.93 5.80
C LEU A 428 -23.26 23.11 7.16
N GLN A 429 -22.94 24.19 7.88
CA GLN A 429 -23.64 24.55 9.13
C GLN A 429 -25.15 24.76 8.89
N LYS A 430 -25.51 25.43 7.78
CA LYS A 430 -26.93 25.57 7.38
C LYS A 430 -27.58 24.22 7.10
N GLN A 431 -26.89 23.31 6.40
CA GLN A 431 -27.40 21.96 6.14
C GLN A 431 -27.57 21.14 7.43
N MET A 432 -26.64 21.27 8.38
CA MET A 432 -26.74 20.65 9.70
C MET A 432 -27.99 21.13 10.42
N LYS A 433 -28.22 22.46 10.48
CA LYS A 433 -29.43 23.02 11.09
C LYS A 433 -30.72 22.55 10.40
N GLN A 434 -30.72 22.46 9.06
CA GLN A 434 -31.85 21.92 8.31
C GLN A 434 -32.15 20.46 8.67
N MET A 435 -31.11 19.64 8.87
CA MET A 435 -31.27 18.25 9.32
C MET A 435 -31.77 18.18 10.76
N GLU A 436 -31.28 19.04 11.67
CA GLU A 436 -31.82 19.13 13.04
C GLU A 436 -33.31 19.48 13.05
N GLU A 437 -33.73 20.46 12.25
CA GLU A 437 -35.14 20.85 12.12
C GLU A 437 -35.99 19.72 11.52
N HIS A 438 -35.45 19.00 10.53
CA HIS A 438 -36.11 17.86 9.89
C HIS A 438 -36.30 16.69 10.86
N LEU A 439 -35.25 16.31 11.60
CA LEU A 439 -35.32 15.23 12.59
C LEU A 439 -36.21 15.57 13.79
N LYS A 440 -36.30 16.86 14.17
CA LYS A 440 -37.29 17.32 15.17
C LYS A 440 -38.72 17.16 14.70
N LYS A 441 -38.97 17.36 13.39
CA LYS A 441 -40.30 17.30 12.79
C LYS A 441 -40.75 15.88 12.45
N TYR A 442 -39.81 15.01 12.08
CA TYR A 442 -40.08 13.65 11.58
C TYR A 442 -39.24 12.56 12.28
N PRO A 443 -39.12 12.56 13.63
CA PRO A 443 -38.23 11.62 14.33
C PRO A 443 -38.62 10.15 14.14
N GLU A 444 -39.91 9.86 13.97
CA GLU A 444 -40.47 8.51 13.84
C GLU A 444 -40.09 7.78 12.55
N HIS A 445 -39.58 8.51 11.55
CA HIS A 445 -39.17 7.96 10.26
C HIS A 445 -37.68 7.60 10.21
N TYR A 446 -36.92 7.81 11.29
CA TYR A 446 -35.48 7.59 11.34
C TYR A 446 -35.10 6.69 12.54
N PRO A 447 -34.05 5.86 12.42
CA PRO A 447 -33.61 4.95 13.48
C PRO A 447 -32.78 5.67 14.56
N LEU A 448 -33.25 6.81 15.07
CA LEU A 448 -32.49 7.69 15.97
C LEU A 448 -32.07 7.02 17.28
N ASN A 449 -32.83 6.03 17.75
CA ASN A 449 -32.50 5.25 18.96
C ASN A 449 -31.22 4.42 18.81
N GLN A 450 -30.79 4.12 17.58
CA GLN A 450 -29.56 3.38 17.29
C GLN A 450 -28.31 4.26 17.32
N HIS A 451 -28.45 5.60 17.32
CA HIS A 451 -27.35 6.55 17.31
C HIS A 451 -27.09 7.14 18.71
N GLU A 452 -25.86 7.60 18.94
CA GLU A 452 -25.54 8.45 20.09
C GLU A 452 -26.34 9.76 20.04
N SER A 453 -26.72 10.24 21.23
CA SER A 453 -27.35 11.55 21.38
C SER A 453 -26.29 12.64 21.40
N ASP A 454 -26.75 13.90 21.34
CA ASP A 454 -25.91 15.07 21.62
C ASP A 454 -25.41 15.11 23.07
#